data_AF-A0A7S0BPI4-F1
#
_entry.id   AF-A0A7S0BPI4-F1
#
_cell.length_a   1.000
_cell.length_b   1.000
_cell.length_c   1.000
_cell.angle_alpha   90.00
_cell.angle_beta   90.00
_cell.angle_gamma   90.00
#
_symmetry.space_group_name_H-M   'P 1'
#
loop_
_entity.id
_entity.type
_entity.pdbx_description
1 polymer ?
#
loop_
_entity_poly.entity_id
_entity_poly.type
_entity_poly.pdbx_seq_one_letter_code
_entity_poly.pdbx_strand_id
1 'polypeptide(L)'
;MKEFYNSTITQEVNLSRDYERKFLLEGEKSFSFCSYPFILDQEAKGILLRKEMKSVQHKCAMDSLMSPNRMMSPNCEIEVRRDHLIQDSLSELLRRHQFPMELRKPLKVRFVGEAGEDAGGLRKEFFQIAIEKLFSPDFGMFTYDEENRYHWFRCDS
;
A
#
# COMPACT_ATOMS: atom_id res chain seq x y z
N MET A 1 20.33 8.59 19.41
CA MET A 1 18.91 8.55 18.98
C MET A 1 18.06 7.46 19.66
N LYS A 2 18.62 6.58 20.52
CA LYS A 2 17.85 5.56 21.26
C LYS A 2 17.01 6.08 22.45
N GLU A 3 17.10 7.37 22.77
CA GLU A 3 16.49 7.94 23.99
C GLU A 3 15.08 8.52 23.77
N PHE A 4 14.61 8.67 22.52
CA PHE A 4 13.31 9.30 22.26
C PHE A 4 12.13 8.32 22.32
N TYR A 5 12.34 7.06 21.92
CA TYR A 5 11.27 6.06 21.85
C TYR A 5 11.34 5.07 23.00
N ASN A 6 10.18 4.78 23.59
CA ASN A 6 10.05 3.78 24.63
C ASN A 6 9.80 2.39 23.99
N SER A 7 10.84 1.56 23.95
CA SER A 7 10.78 0.21 23.38
C SER A 7 9.82 -0.74 24.12
N THR A 8 9.49 -0.44 25.39
CA THR A 8 8.52 -1.21 26.17
C THR A 8 7.12 -1.15 25.53
N ILE A 9 6.79 -0.06 24.83
CA ILE A 9 5.50 0.04 24.12
C ILE A 9 5.40 -1.05 23.05
N THR A 10 6.46 -1.23 22.26
CA THR A 10 6.47 -2.23 21.18
C THR A 10 6.53 -3.66 21.72
N GLN A 11 7.24 -3.88 22.83
CA GLN A 11 7.49 -5.21 23.39
C GLN A 11 6.34 -5.72 24.26
N GLU A 12 5.77 -4.87 25.12
CA GLU A 12 4.82 -5.28 26.16
C GLU A 12 3.37 -4.93 25.81
N VAL A 13 3.13 -3.92 24.97
CA VAL A 13 1.77 -3.50 24.62
C VAL A 13 1.31 -4.24 23.36
N ASN A 14 0.16 -4.91 23.44
CA ASN A 14 -0.50 -5.44 22.26
C ASN A 14 -1.15 -4.30 21.46
N LEU A 15 -0.36 -3.64 20.61
CA LEU A 15 -0.78 -2.51 19.77
C LEU A 15 -1.91 -2.88 18.80
N SER A 16 -2.00 -4.14 18.36
CA SER A 16 -3.10 -4.61 17.52
C SER A 16 -4.44 -4.59 18.27
N ARG A 17 -4.45 -5.06 19.52
CA ARG A 17 -5.63 -5.01 20.38
C ARG A 17 -5.96 -3.58 20.82
N ASP A 18 -4.95 -2.76 21.09
CA ASP A 18 -5.13 -1.34 21.40
C ASP A 18 -5.81 -0.58 20.26
N TYR A 19 -5.37 -0.85 19.02
CA TYR A 19 -6.00 -0.35 17.79
C TYR A 19 -7.46 -0.80 17.67
N GLU A 20 -7.72 -2.11 17.82
CA GLU A 20 -9.10 -2.64 17.75
C GLU A 20 -10.00 -2.03 18.81
N ARG A 21 -9.52 -1.91 20.07
CA ARG A 21 -10.29 -1.30 21.16
C ARG A 21 -10.69 0.13 20.81
N LYS A 22 -9.74 0.94 20.34
CA LYS A 22 -9.96 2.34 20.00
C LYS A 22 -10.92 2.50 18.81
N PHE A 23 -10.65 1.80 17.71
CA PHE A 23 -11.32 2.05 16.43
C PHE A 23 -12.58 1.19 16.20
N LEU A 24 -12.78 0.11 16.95
CA LEU A 24 -13.91 -0.81 16.76
C LEU A 24 -14.88 -0.90 17.95
N LEU A 25 -14.43 -0.62 19.19
CA LEU A 25 -15.22 -0.95 20.39
C LEU A 25 -15.61 0.28 21.24
N GLU A 26 -14.64 1.10 21.65
CA GLU A 26 -14.85 2.07 22.74
C GLU A 26 -14.86 3.54 22.29
N GLY A 27 -14.43 3.84 21.06
CA GLY A 27 -14.29 5.21 20.57
C GLY A 27 -13.30 6.03 21.41
N GLU A 28 -13.39 7.37 21.40
CA GLU A 28 -12.46 8.28 22.09
C GLU A 28 -12.52 8.22 23.64
N LYS A 29 -13.33 7.34 24.23
CA LYS A 29 -13.61 7.34 25.68
C LYS A 29 -12.50 6.71 26.53
N SER A 30 -11.57 5.95 25.95
CA SER A 30 -10.47 5.31 26.68
C SER A 30 -9.09 5.70 26.12
N PHE A 31 -8.09 5.72 27.01
CA PHE A 31 -6.70 5.94 26.62
C PHE A 31 -6.25 4.86 25.62
N SER A 32 -5.52 5.26 24.59
CA SER A 32 -4.92 4.37 23.60
C SER A 32 -3.60 4.96 23.12
N PHE A 33 -2.56 4.13 23.02
CA PHE A 33 -1.27 4.51 22.48
C PHE A 33 -1.39 4.89 20.99
N CYS A 34 -2.36 4.32 20.29
CA CYS A 34 -2.70 4.66 18.90
C CYS A 34 -3.24 6.09 18.73
N SER A 35 -3.51 6.83 19.82
CA SER A 35 -3.84 8.26 19.78
C SER A 35 -2.64 9.18 19.70
N TYR A 36 -1.42 8.66 19.92
CA TYR A 36 -0.21 9.47 20.03
C TYR A 36 0.89 8.94 19.09
N PRO A 37 0.80 9.11 17.76
CA PRO A 37 1.74 8.49 16.82
C PRO A 37 3.22 8.88 17.03
N PHE A 38 3.50 10.00 17.70
CA PHE A 38 4.85 10.46 17.98
C PHE A 38 5.60 9.61 19.02
N ILE A 39 4.89 8.90 19.92
CA ILE A 39 5.53 8.02 20.91
C ILE A 39 5.87 6.64 20.33
N LEU A 40 5.30 6.31 19.17
CA LEU A 40 5.45 5.02 18.53
C LEU A 40 6.72 5.01 17.67
N ASP A 41 7.58 4.03 17.93
CA ASP A 41 8.77 3.78 17.13
C ASP A 41 8.42 3.25 15.72
N GLN A 42 9.44 3.00 14.92
CA GLN A 42 9.29 2.49 13.56
C GLN A 42 8.61 1.11 13.52
N GLU A 43 8.92 0.24 14.47
CA GLU A 43 8.39 -1.12 14.50
C GLU A 43 6.90 -1.13 14.87
N ALA A 44 6.54 -0.41 15.93
CA ALA A 44 5.16 -0.17 16.35
C ALA A 44 4.30 0.40 15.23
N LYS A 45 4.80 1.44 14.54
CA LYS A 45 4.13 2.02 13.36
C LYS A 45 3.97 0.99 12.25
N GLY A 46 5.00 0.19 11.98
CA GLY A 46 4.96 -0.89 11.00
C GLY A 46 3.90 -1.94 11.31
N ILE A 47 3.72 -2.31 12.58
CA ILE A 47 2.68 -3.26 13.01
C ILE A 47 1.28 -2.66 12.78
N LEU A 48 1.06 -1.43 13.23
CA LEU A 48 -0.24 -0.75 13.13
C LEU A 48 -0.65 -0.50 11.68
N LEU A 49 0.24 0.03 10.84
CA LEU A 49 -0.04 0.26 9.42
C LEU A 49 -0.40 -1.04 8.70
N ARG A 50 0.30 -2.15 8.99
CA ARG A 50 -0.03 -3.46 8.42
C ARG A 50 -1.39 -3.96 8.88
N LYS A 51 -1.74 -3.77 10.15
CA LYS A 51 -3.04 -4.17 10.71
C LYS A 51 -4.18 -3.37 10.06
N GLU A 52 -4.03 -2.06 9.98
CA GLU A 52 -4.98 -1.16 9.32
C GLU A 52 -5.17 -1.53 7.85
N MET A 53 -4.08 -1.68 7.08
CA MET A 53 -4.15 -2.05 5.66
C MET A 53 -4.86 -3.39 5.45
N LYS A 54 -4.57 -4.40 6.27
CA LYS A 54 -5.27 -5.70 6.20
C LYS A 54 -6.76 -5.58 6.50
N SER A 55 -7.14 -4.75 7.49
CA SER A 55 -8.54 -4.53 7.83
C SER A 55 -9.29 -3.81 6.70
N VAL A 56 -8.69 -2.76 6.14
CA VAL A 56 -9.23 -2.00 5.00
C VAL A 56 -9.37 -2.90 3.76
N GLN A 57 -8.33 -3.67 3.42
CA GLN A 57 -8.37 -4.64 2.31
C GLN A 57 -9.47 -5.66 2.48
N HIS A 58 -9.58 -6.26 3.68
CA HIS A 58 -10.62 -7.25 3.97
C HIS A 58 -12.02 -6.65 3.81
N LYS A 59 -12.24 -5.43 4.32
CA LYS A 59 -13.51 -4.72 4.16
C LYS A 59 -13.84 -4.48 2.69
N CYS A 60 -12.93 -3.88 1.91
CA CYS A 60 -13.16 -3.61 0.49
C CYS A 60 -13.39 -4.89 -0.34
N ALA A 61 -12.68 -5.98 -0.01
CA ALA A 61 -12.90 -7.27 -0.65
C ALA A 61 -14.27 -7.86 -0.30
N MET A 62 -14.67 -7.81 0.97
CA MET A 62 -15.96 -8.32 1.43
C MET A 62 -17.14 -7.52 0.85
N ASP A 63 -17.01 -6.19 0.79
CA ASP A 63 -18.02 -5.31 0.20
C ASP A 63 -18.28 -5.68 -1.28
N SER A 64 -17.26 -6.14 -2.00
CA SER A 64 -17.38 -6.58 -3.40
C SER A 64 -18.06 -7.94 -3.55
N LEU A 65 -17.83 -8.85 -2.60
CA LEU A 65 -18.48 -10.15 -2.56
C LEU A 65 -19.97 -10.05 -2.16
N MET A 66 -20.28 -9.11 -1.27
CA MET A 66 -21.65 -8.85 -0.80
C MET A 66 -22.44 -7.94 -1.74
N SER A 67 -21.78 -7.30 -2.71
CA SER A 67 -22.45 -6.47 -3.70
C SER A 67 -23.46 -7.29 -4.51
N PRO A 68 -24.68 -6.78 -4.73
CA PRO A 68 -25.67 -7.46 -5.58
C PRO A 68 -25.15 -7.67 -7.01
N ASN A 69 -24.21 -6.84 -7.43
CA ASN A 69 -23.50 -7.00 -8.69
C ASN A 69 -22.25 -7.88 -8.49
N ARG A 70 -22.45 -9.21 -8.44
CA ARG A 70 -21.42 -10.26 -8.21
C ARG A 70 -20.28 -10.32 -9.24
N MET A 71 -20.20 -9.37 -10.16
CA MET A 71 -19.15 -9.29 -11.19
C MET A 71 -17.86 -8.61 -10.69
N MET A 72 -17.84 -8.08 -9.46
CA MET A 72 -16.65 -7.41 -8.93
C MET A 72 -15.71 -8.40 -8.23
N SER A 73 -14.47 -8.48 -8.69
CA SER A 73 -13.43 -9.29 -8.05
C SER A 73 -13.16 -8.78 -6.62
N PRO A 74 -12.91 -9.69 -5.65
CA PRO A 74 -12.45 -9.29 -4.31
C PRO A 74 -11.03 -8.68 -4.33
N ASN A 75 -10.29 -8.83 -5.42
CA ASN A 75 -8.94 -8.32 -5.60
C ASN A 75 -8.91 -7.15 -6.58
N CYS A 76 -7.91 -6.27 -6.43
CA CYS A 76 -7.55 -5.31 -7.46
C CYS A 76 -6.67 -6.02 -8.49
N GLU A 77 -7.29 -6.61 -9.51
CA GLU A 77 -6.57 -7.29 -10.58
C GLU A 77 -6.13 -6.29 -11.65
N ILE A 78 -4.84 -6.25 -11.95
CA ILE A 78 -4.30 -5.51 -13.09
C ILE A 78 -3.60 -6.48 -14.05
N GLU A 79 -3.84 -6.26 -15.34
CA GLU A 79 -3.20 -7.02 -16.42
C GLU A 79 -2.37 -6.05 -17.25
N VAL A 80 -1.07 -6.32 -17.37
CA VAL A 80 -0.10 -5.39 -17.97
C VAL A 80 0.84 -6.12 -18.91
N ARG A 81 1.30 -5.45 -19.97
CA ARG A 81 2.36 -5.95 -20.85
C ARG A 81 3.71 -5.50 -20.30
N ARG A 82 4.71 -6.38 -20.26
CA ARG A 82 6.05 -6.06 -19.73
C ARG A 82 6.66 -4.81 -20.38
N ASP A 83 6.58 -4.73 -21.70
CA ASP A 83 7.16 -3.62 -22.46
C ASP A 83 6.43 -2.30 -22.20
N HIS A 84 5.13 -2.35 -21.93
CA HIS A 84 4.26 -1.18 -21.73
C HIS A 84 3.80 -1.01 -20.28
N LEU A 85 4.56 -1.56 -19.32
CA LEU A 85 4.15 -1.67 -17.92
C LEU A 85 3.63 -0.36 -17.32
N ILE A 86 4.35 0.75 -17.50
CA ILE A 86 3.95 2.05 -16.92
C ILE A 86 2.65 2.56 -17.54
N GLN A 87 2.53 2.51 -18.88
CA GLN A 87 1.36 2.98 -19.61
C GLN A 87 0.10 2.17 -19.26
N ASP A 88 0.23 0.84 -19.24
CA ASP A 88 -0.87 -0.07 -18.91
C ASP A 88 -1.28 0.14 -17.44
N SER A 89 -0.32 0.29 -16.53
CA SER A 89 -0.59 0.58 -15.11
C SER A 89 -1.31 1.91 -14.91
N LEU A 90 -0.85 2.97 -15.57
CA LEU A 90 -1.48 4.28 -15.48
C LEU A 90 -2.91 4.24 -16.03
N SER A 91 -3.13 3.56 -17.16
CA SER A 91 -4.45 3.37 -17.74
C SER A 91 -5.39 2.65 -16.77
N GLU A 92 -4.91 1.57 -16.12
CA GLU A 92 -5.67 0.83 -15.12
C GLU A 92 -5.96 1.65 -13.85
N LEU A 93 -5.03 2.51 -13.43
CA LEU A 93 -5.23 3.44 -12.31
C LEU A 93 -6.27 4.51 -12.65
N LEU A 94 -6.17 5.15 -13.81
CA LEU A 94 -7.11 6.18 -14.27
C LEU A 94 -8.52 5.61 -14.41
N ARG A 95 -8.66 4.38 -14.93
CA ARG A 95 -9.94 3.68 -15.03
C ARG A 95 -10.59 3.45 -13.66
N ARG A 96 -9.80 3.21 -12.61
CA ARG A 96 -10.27 2.95 -11.24
C ARG A 96 -10.32 4.18 -10.35
N HIS A 97 -9.84 5.34 -10.80
CA HIS A 97 -9.83 6.58 -10.02
C HIS A 97 -11.23 6.97 -9.53
N GLN A 98 -12.27 6.66 -10.31
CA GLN A 98 -13.67 6.91 -9.94
C GLN A 98 -14.16 6.04 -8.77
N PHE A 99 -13.47 4.94 -8.47
CA PHE A 99 -13.81 4.01 -7.38
C PHE A 99 -12.57 3.74 -6.52
N PRO A 100 -12.16 4.69 -5.65
CA PRO A 100 -10.92 4.56 -4.87
C PRO A 100 -10.84 3.31 -3.97
N MET A 101 -11.99 2.73 -3.59
CA MET A 101 -12.02 1.49 -2.80
C MET A 101 -11.53 0.27 -3.59
N GLU A 102 -11.62 0.29 -4.93
CA GLU A 102 -11.06 -0.77 -5.78
C GLU A 102 -9.54 -0.86 -5.61
N LEU A 103 -8.86 0.28 -5.55
CA LEU A 103 -7.41 0.36 -5.37
C LEU A 103 -6.96 -0.06 -3.96
N ARG A 104 -7.88 -0.12 -3.00
CA ARG A 104 -7.61 -0.56 -1.63
C ARG A 104 -7.75 -2.06 -1.43
N LYS A 105 -8.24 -2.81 -2.43
CA LYS A 105 -8.29 -4.28 -2.38
C LYS A 105 -6.89 -4.89 -2.48
N PRO A 106 -6.71 -6.17 -2.12
CA PRO A 106 -5.46 -6.87 -2.38
C PRO A 106 -5.10 -6.79 -3.88
N LEU A 107 -3.93 -6.23 -4.20
CA LEU A 107 -3.42 -6.16 -5.56
C LEU A 107 -3.12 -7.57 -6.07
N LYS A 108 -3.50 -7.87 -7.32
CA LYS A 108 -3.10 -9.08 -8.04
C LYS A 108 -2.62 -8.67 -9.42
N VAL A 109 -1.38 -9.04 -9.76
CA VAL A 109 -0.76 -8.65 -11.04
C VAL A 109 -0.70 -9.83 -11.98
N ARG A 110 -1.02 -9.60 -13.26
CA ARG A 110 -0.87 -10.56 -14.35
C ARG A 110 -0.10 -9.92 -15.49
N PHE A 111 0.91 -10.62 -16.00
CA PHE A 111 1.56 -10.25 -17.25
C PHE A 111 0.84 -10.93 -18.43
N VAL A 112 0.51 -10.15 -19.46
CA VAL A 112 -0.19 -10.65 -20.65
C VAL A 112 0.63 -11.76 -21.30
N GLY A 113 0.01 -12.92 -21.54
CA GLY A 113 0.65 -14.05 -22.20
C GLY A 113 1.52 -14.93 -21.30
N GLU A 114 1.58 -14.67 -19.99
CA GLU A 114 2.37 -15.47 -19.05
C GLU A 114 1.51 -16.35 -18.14
N ALA A 115 1.91 -17.62 -18.05
CA ALA A 115 1.33 -18.56 -17.11
C ALA A 115 1.93 -18.29 -15.71
N GLY A 116 1.21 -17.51 -14.91
CA GLY A 116 1.60 -17.22 -13.53
C GLY A 116 0.39 -16.97 -12.65
N GLU A 117 0.26 -17.76 -11.59
CA GLU A 117 -0.63 -17.46 -10.48
C GLU A 117 0.13 -16.60 -9.47
N ASP A 118 -0.41 -15.43 -9.14
CA ASP A 118 0.25 -14.46 -8.28
C ASP A 118 0.32 -14.95 -6.82
N ALA A 119 1.38 -15.69 -6.48
CA ALA A 119 1.78 -16.00 -5.12
C ALA A 119 2.66 -14.90 -4.49
N GLY A 120 2.63 -13.67 -5.03
CA GLY A 120 3.40 -12.51 -4.59
C GLY A 120 4.68 -12.24 -5.39
N GLY A 121 5.18 -13.20 -6.16
CA GLY A 121 6.35 -13.02 -7.03
C GLY A 121 6.13 -11.98 -8.12
N LEU A 122 4.97 -12.06 -8.81
CA LEU A 122 4.62 -11.14 -9.89
C LEU A 122 4.44 -9.70 -9.38
N ARG A 123 3.93 -9.51 -8.16
CA ARG A 123 3.84 -8.17 -7.54
C ARG A 123 5.21 -7.57 -7.27
N LYS A 124 6.14 -8.37 -6.74
CA LYS A 124 7.51 -7.91 -6.48
C LYS A 124 8.18 -7.48 -7.78
N GLU A 125 8.09 -8.32 -8.80
CA GLU A 125 8.64 -8.05 -10.13
C GLU A 125 8.01 -6.80 -10.75
N PHE A 126 6.68 -6.67 -10.69
CA PHE A 126 5.96 -5.50 -11.15
C PHE A 126 6.50 -4.20 -10.56
N PHE A 127 6.62 -4.12 -9.23
CA PHE A 127 7.13 -2.92 -8.58
C PHE A 127 8.62 -2.68 -8.87
N GLN A 128 9.42 -3.73 -9.03
CA GLN A 128 10.83 -3.60 -9.39
C GLN A 128 10.98 -2.94 -10.76
N ILE A 129 10.29 -3.47 -11.78
CA ILE A 129 10.31 -2.89 -13.14
C ILE A 129 9.70 -1.49 -13.14
N ALA A 130 8.60 -1.28 -12.40
CA ALA A 130 7.97 0.02 -12.32
C ALA A 130 8.94 1.08 -11.76
N ILE A 131 9.55 0.82 -10.60
CA ILE A 131 10.50 1.73 -9.97
C ILE A 131 11.68 2.03 -10.90
N GLU A 132 12.26 1.00 -11.53
CA GLU A 132 13.36 1.16 -12.47
C GLU A 132 12.98 2.06 -13.67
N LYS A 133 11.81 1.85 -14.27
CA LYS A 133 11.33 2.68 -15.39
C LYS A 133 10.98 4.11 -14.94
N LEU A 134 10.32 4.28 -13.80
CA LEU A 134 9.89 5.59 -13.30
C LEU A 134 11.10 6.48 -12.99
N PHE A 135 12.17 5.93 -12.41
CA PHE A 135 13.40 6.66 -12.09
C PHE A 135 14.42 6.71 -13.24
N SER A 136 14.12 6.08 -14.38
CA SER A 136 14.95 6.22 -15.57
C SER A 136 14.92 7.68 -16.08
N PRO A 137 16.08 8.27 -16.41
CA PRO A 137 16.14 9.57 -17.07
C PRO A 137 15.27 9.67 -18.32
N ASP A 138 15.10 8.56 -19.04
CA ASP A 138 14.35 8.46 -20.30
C ASP A 138 12.85 8.69 -20.12
N PHE A 139 12.30 8.27 -18.98
CA PHE A 139 10.87 8.48 -18.70
C PHE A 139 10.59 9.92 -18.24
N GLY A 140 11.60 10.55 -17.63
CA GLY A 140 11.62 11.99 -17.44
C GLY A 140 10.82 12.57 -16.27
N MET A 141 10.27 11.74 -15.37
CA MET A 141 9.50 12.23 -14.21
C MET A 141 10.37 12.70 -13.04
N PHE A 142 11.58 12.16 -12.93
CA PHE A 142 12.49 12.45 -11.81
C PHE A 142 13.86 12.94 -12.30
N THR A 143 14.52 13.73 -11.47
CA THR A 143 15.93 14.13 -11.59
C THR A 143 16.71 13.56 -10.42
N TYR A 144 17.89 13.04 -10.69
CA TYR A 144 18.80 12.56 -9.66
C TYR A 144 19.68 13.72 -9.17
N ASP A 145 19.65 13.97 -7.86
CA ASP A 145 20.55 14.87 -7.16
C ASP A 145 21.77 14.08 -6.67
N GLU A 146 22.93 14.32 -7.28
CA GLU A 146 24.17 13.61 -6.96
C GLU A 146 24.70 13.94 -5.56
N GLU A 147 24.45 15.15 -5.05
CA GLU A 147 24.97 15.60 -3.75
C GLU A 147 24.25 14.88 -2.61
N ASN A 148 22.92 14.88 -2.67
CA ASN A 148 22.09 14.28 -1.63
C ASN A 148 21.71 12.82 -1.91
N ARG A 149 22.03 12.31 -3.11
CA ARG A 149 21.69 10.97 -3.58
C ARG A 149 20.19 10.68 -3.54
N TYR A 150 19.38 11.67 -3.89
CA TYR A 150 17.92 11.59 -3.94
C TYR A 150 17.40 11.74 -5.36
N HIS A 151 16.24 11.16 -5.63
CA HIS A 151 15.45 11.50 -6.80
C HIS A 151 14.40 12.52 -6.41
N TRP A 152 14.35 13.64 -7.13
CA TRP A 152 13.33 14.68 -6.97
C TRP A 152 12.41 14.72 -8.18
N PHE A 153 11.16 15.16 -7.99
CA PHE A 153 10.26 15.40 -9.11
C PHE A 153 10.89 16.43 -10.04
N ARG A 154 10.90 16.12 -11.33
CA ARG A 154 11.42 17.04 -12.31
C ARG A 154 10.45 18.22 -12.44
N CYS A 155 10.97 19.45 -12.38
CA CYS A 155 10.16 20.66 -12.35
C CYS A 155 9.64 21.10 -13.74
N ASP A 156 10.11 20.49 -14.82
CA ASP A 156 9.82 20.87 -16.21
C ASP A 156 8.88 19.87 -16.95
N SER A 157 8.26 18.95 -16.21
CA SER A 157 7.38 17.89 -16.74
C SER A 157 5.94 18.35 -16.98
#